data_AF-A0A7C2N8R8-F1
#
_entry.id   AF-A0A7C2N8R8-F1
#
_cell.length_a   1.000
_cell.length_b   1.000
_cell.length_c   1.000
_cell.angle_alpha   90.00
_cell.angle_beta   90.00
_cell.angle_gamma   90.00
#
_symmetry.space_group_name_H-M   'P 1'
#
loop_
_entity.id
_entity.type
_entity.pdbx_description
1 polymer ?
#
loop_
_entity_poly.entity_id
_entity_poly.type
_entity_poly.pdbx_seq_one_letter_code
_entity_poly.pdbx_strand_id
1 'polypeptide(L)' 'ILNEDVRCTHGATVAPLDEEQVFYLKSRGIPHHQALRLIVYGFLDQTLSRLPEKTRERIEALVAGRLHGEVL' A
#
# COMPACT_ATOMS: atom_id res chain seq x y z
N ILE A 1 16.73 -25.30 5.33
CA ILE A 1 16.39 -25.37 6.77
C ILE A 1 16.96 -26.69 7.29
N LEU A 2 17.81 -26.68 8.32
CA LEU A 2 18.63 -27.83 8.75
C LEU A 2 18.18 -28.45 10.09
N ASN A 3 16.92 -28.25 10.49
CA ASN A 3 16.33 -28.80 11.71
C ASN A 3 15.02 -29.53 11.35
N GLU A 4 14.74 -30.67 11.98
CA GLU A 4 13.65 -31.58 11.55
C GLU A 4 12.27 -31.20 12.11
N ASP A 5 12.21 -30.39 13.18
CA ASP A 5 10.96 -30.05 13.86
C ASP A 5 10.63 -28.55 13.72
N VAL A 6 10.39 -28.13 12.48
CA VAL A 6 10.07 -26.74 12.13
C VAL A 6 8.93 -26.68 11.14
N ARG A 7 8.02 -25.72 11.34
CA ARG A 7 7.01 -25.36 10.35
C ARG A 7 7.38 -24.01 9.74
N CYS A 8 7.65 -24.01 8.44
CA CYS A 8 7.97 -22.80 7.70
C CYS A 8 7.04 -22.70 6.48
N THR A 9 6.44 -21.53 6.29
CA THR A 9 5.61 -21.19 5.13
C THR A 9 6.03 -19.82 4.60
N HIS A 10 6.02 -19.64 3.28
CA HIS A 10 6.21 -18.34 2.65
C HIS A 10 5.10 -18.10 1.64
N GLY A 11 4.71 -16.84 1.47
CA GLY A 11 3.74 -16.41 0.48
C GLY A 11 4.11 -15.03 -0.04
N ALA A 12 3.94 -14.82 -1.34
CA ALA A 12 4.11 -13.54 -1.99
C ALA A 12 3.00 -13.38 -3.03
N THR A 13 2.44 -12.18 -3.12
CA THR A 13 1.38 -11.84 -4.07
C THR A 13 1.78 -10.61 -4.85
N VAL A 14 1.49 -10.62 -6.15
CA VAL A 14 1.67 -9.47 -7.04
C VAL A 14 0.38 -9.29 -7.81
N ALA A 15 -0.15 -8.07 -7.81
CA ALA A 15 -1.33 -7.70 -8.57
C ALA A 15 -1.25 -6.20 -8.92
N PRO A 16 -1.84 -5.78 -10.05
CA PRO A 16 -2.08 -4.37 -10.31
C PRO A 16 -3.11 -3.82 -9.31
N LEU A 17 -3.32 -2.50 -9.36
CA LEU A 17 -4.41 -1.88 -8.61
C LEU A 17 -5.76 -2.37 -9.14
N ASP A 18 -6.71 -2.59 -8.23
CA ASP A 18 -8.06 -3.02 -8.58
C ASP A 18 -8.86 -1.86 -9.21
N GLU A 19 -9.13 -1.98 -10.51
CA GLU A 19 -9.90 -0.98 -11.25
C GLU A 19 -11.33 -0.83 -10.75
N GLU A 20 -11.94 -1.87 -10.17
CA GLU A 20 -13.28 -1.81 -9.59
C GLU A 20 -13.29 -0.93 -8.33
N GLN A 21 -12.24 -1.01 -7.50
CA GLN A 21 -12.08 -0.12 -6.35
C GLN A 21 -11.88 1.34 -6.78
N VAL A 22 -11.07 1.56 -7.82
CA VAL A 22 -10.87 2.91 -8.38
C VAL A 22 -12.18 3.45 -8.95
N PHE A 23 -12.92 2.63 -9.69
CA PHE A 23 -14.24 3.00 -10.22
C PHE A 23 -15.22 3.35 -9.11
N TYR A 24 -15.29 2.53 -8.06
CA TYR A 24 -16.17 2.75 -6.91
C TYR A 24 -15.86 4.07 -6.19
N LEU A 25 -14.59 4.38 -5.94
CA LEU A 25 -14.21 5.66 -5.33
C LEU A 25 -14.55 6.84 -6.25
N LYS A 26 -14.30 6.71 -7.55
CA LYS A 26 -14.66 7.74 -8.55
C LYS A 26 -16.17 7.96 -8.64
N SER A 27 -16.99 6.91 -8.54
CA SER A 27 -18.46 7.04 -8.55
C SER A 27 -19.00 7.77 -7.32
N ARG A 28 -18.20 7.89 -6.26
CA ARG A 28 -18.47 8.72 -5.07
C ARG A 28 -17.94 10.15 -5.18
N GLY A 29 -17.47 10.56 -6.35
CA GLY A 29 -16.96 11.90 -6.61
C GLY A 29 -15.49 12.11 -6.23
N ILE A 30 -14.75 11.04 -5.87
CA ILE A 30 -13.34 11.14 -5.52
C ILE A 30 -12.50 11.22 -6.82
N PRO A 31 -11.65 12.24 -7.00
CA PRO A 31 -10.78 12.35 -8.16
C PRO A 31 -9.87 11.13 -8.31
N HIS A 32 -9.54 10.76 -9.56
CA HIS A 32 -8.73 9.57 -9.83
C HIS A 32 -7.43 9.52 -9.02
N HIS A 33 -6.65 10.60 -8.99
CA HIS A 33 -5.41 10.68 -8.22
C HIS A 33 -5.62 10.47 -6.70
N GLN A 34 -6.75 10.93 -6.15
CA GLN A 34 -7.08 10.70 -4.74
C GLN A 34 -7.52 9.26 -4.50
N ALA A 35 -8.29 8.66 -5.41
CA ALA A 35 -8.70 7.27 -5.32
C ALA A 35 -7.49 6.33 -5.29
N LEU A 36 -6.52 6.54 -6.19
CA LEU A 36 -5.25 5.80 -6.23
C LEU A 36 -4.51 5.92 -4.89
N ARG A 37 -4.35 7.14 -4.38
CA ARG A 37 -3.68 7.39 -3.09
C ARG A 37 -4.38 6.68 -1.94
N LEU A 38 -5.72 6.78 -1.86
CA LEU A 38 -6.49 6.13 -0.79
C LEU A 38 -6.28 4.62 -0.76
N ILE A 39 -6.30 3.97 -1.93
CA ILE A 39 -6.09 2.51 -1.99
C ILE A 39 -4.65 2.15 -1.59
N VAL A 40 -3.65 2.87 -2.09
CA VAL A 40 -2.24 2.63 -1.74
C VAL A 40 -1.98 2.85 -0.25
N TYR A 41 -2.48 3.93 0.35
CA TYR A 41 -2.33 4.17 1.79
C TYR A 41 -3.08 3.13 2.62
N GLY A 42 -4.29 2.73 2.22
CA GLY A 42 -5.04 1.66 2.88
C GLY A 42 -4.29 0.31 2.86
N PHE A 43 -3.60 0.00 1.77
CA PHE A 43 -2.73 -1.19 1.68
C PHE A 43 -1.54 -1.09 2.64
N LEU A 44 -0.90 0.07 2.73
CA LEU A 44 0.30 0.28 3.55
C LEU A 44 0.00 0.43 5.05
N ASP A 45 -1.21 0.87 5.42
CA ASP A 45 -1.59 1.21 6.79
C ASP A 45 -1.30 0.10 7.80
N GLN A 46 -1.61 -1.15 7.47
CA GLN A 46 -1.35 -2.31 8.35
C GLN A 46 0.13 -2.49 8.70
N THR A 47 1.03 -2.06 7.81
CA THR A 47 2.48 -2.14 8.01
C THR A 47 2.99 -0.87 8.68
N LEU A 48 2.57 0.30 8.20
CA LEU A 48 3.04 1.60 8.68
C LEU A 48 2.58 1.91 10.11
N SER A 49 1.38 1.48 10.50
CA SER A 49 0.84 1.63 11.86
C SER A 49 1.69 0.96 12.93
N ARG A 50 2.53 -0.03 12.58
CA ARG A 50 3.43 -0.73 13.51
C ARG A 50 4.77 -0.03 13.69
N LEU A 51 5.07 0.98 12.89
CA LEU A 51 6.33 1.70 12.94
C LEU A 51 6.28 2.82 13.99
N PRO A 52 7.43 3.18 14.59
CA PRO A 52 7.55 4.39 15.38
C PRO A 52 7.17 5.63 14.57
N GLU A 53 6.51 6.60 15.21
CA GLU A 53 5.90 7.75 14.55
C GLU A 53 6.85 8.48 13.59
N LYS A 54 8.06 8.82 14.07
CA LYS A 54 9.09 9.49 13.24
C LYS A 54 9.50 8.69 11.99
N THR A 55 9.50 7.36 12.07
CA THR A 55 9.80 6.50 10.92
C THR A 55 8.61 6.44 9.97
N ARG A 56 7.39 6.35 10.52
CA ARG A 56 6.14 6.38 9.75
C ARG A 56 6.04 7.65 8.92
N GLU A 57 6.14 8.81 9.56
CA GLU A 57 6.07 10.14 8.90
C GLU A 57 7.08 10.23 7.75
N ARG A 58 8.32 9.77 7.97
CA ARG A 58 9.37 9.78 6.95
C ARG A 58 9.01 8.88 5.76
N ILE A 59 8.45 7.69 6.00
CA ILE A 59 8.06 6.78 4.92
C ILE A 59 6.83 7.31 4.18
N GLU A 60 5.85 7.87 4.88
CA GLU A 60 4.66 8.47 4.27
C GLU A 60 5.03 9.63 3.33
N ALA A 61 6.00 10.47 3.73
CA ALA A 61 6.53 11.53 2.87
C ALA A 61 7.21 10.97 1.60
N LEU A 62 7.97 9.87 1.71
CA LEU A 62 8.58 9.21 0.56
C LEU A 62 7.54 8.59 -0.38
N VAL A 63 6.51 7.96 0.18
CA VAL A 63 5.38 7.40 -0.58
C VAL A 63 4.63 8.51 -1.29
N ALA A 64 4.31 9.61 -0.58
CA ALA A 64 3.67 10.77 -1.18
C ALA A 64 4.48 11.32 -2.36
N GLY A 65 5.80 11.47 -2.20
CA GLY A 65 6.68 11.91 -3.29
C GLY A 65 6.63 11.00 -4.52
N ARG A 66 6.58 9.67 -4.32
CA ARG A 66 6.48 8.70 -5.43
C ARG A 66 5.12 8.68 -6.12
N LEU A 67 4.05 9.00 -5.40
CA LEU A 67 2.70 9.08 -5.97
C LEU A 67 2.43 10.42 -6.68
N HIS A 68 3.24 11.45 -6.41
CA HIS A 68 3.13 12.78 -7.03
C HIS A 68 4.05 12.94 -8.25
N GLY A 69 5.18 12.22 -8.30
CA GLY A 69 6.04 12.16 -9.49
C GLY A 69 5.47 11.19 -10.52
N GLU A 70 5.48 11.57 -11.80
CA GLU A 70 5.00 10.83 -12.97
C GLU A 70 5.34 9.33 -12.96
N VAL A 71 4.50 8.50 -12.33
CA VAL A 71 4.33 7.08 -12.64
C VAL A 71 2.92 6.69 -12.17
N LEU A 72 1.90 7.06 -12.95
CA LEU A 72 0.67 6.30 -13.22
C LEU A 72 -0.03 6.94 -14.43
#